data_AF-A0A1W1HNK6-F1
#
_entry.id   AF-A0A1W1HNK6-F1
#
_cell.length_a   1.000
_cell.length_b   1.000
_cell.length_c   1.000
_cell.angle_alpha   90.00
_cell.angle_beta   90.00
_cell.angle_gamma   90.00
#
_symmetry.space_group_name_H-M   'P 1'
#
loop_
_entity.id
_entity.type
_entity.pdbx_description
1 polymer ?
#
loop_
_entity_poly.entity_id
_entity_poly.type
_entity_poly.pdbx_seq_one_letter_code
_entity_poly.pdbx_strand_id
1 'polypeptide(L)' 'MIAYTHSFIEALTSDTRQAFYDQHKPIAHVMHLMVFLLPLAGVVVRGMVGGVLGLTLFLLCYYLMPYAWFALHDSSRM' A
#
# COMPACT_ATOMS: atom_id res chain seq x y z
N MET A 1 -14.67 26.54 2.15
CA MET A 1 -15.02 25.17 1.74
C MET A 1 -13.96 24.73 0.74
N ILE A 2 -12.88 24.10 1.21
CA ILE A 2 -11.84 23.56 0.32
C ILE A 2 -12.29 22.15 -0.01
N ALA A 3 -12.45 21.84 -1.30
CA ALA A 3 -12.71 20.48 -1.74
C ALA A 3 -11.51 19.62 -1.31
N TYR A 4 -11.73 18.69 -0.37
CA TYR A 4 -10.74 17.70 0.04
C TYR A 4 -10.61 16.66 -1.07
N THR A 5 -9.99 17.04 -2.19
CA THR A 5 -9.47 16.06 -3.12
C THR A 5 -8.25 15.46 -2.42
N HIS A 6 -8.36 14.27 -1.83
CA HIS A 6 -7.21 13.55 -1.28
C HIS A 6 -6.17 13.38 -2.40
N SER A 7 -5.18 14.26 -2.44
CA SER A 7 -4.20 14.25 -3.52
C SER A 7 -3.30 13.02 -3.37
N PHE A 8 -2.88 12.43 -4.49
CA PHE A 8 -1.95 11.30 -4.49
C PHE A 8 -0.72 11.56 -3.61
N ILE A 9 -0.15 12.76 -3.72
CA ILE A 9 1.01 13.21 -2.95
C ILE A 9 0.72 13.23 -1.44
N GLU A 10 -0.47 13.64 -1.04
CA GLU A 10 -0.88 13.69 0.38
C GLU A 10 -1.07 12.29 0.97
N ALA A 11 -1.50 11.31 0.17
CA ALA A 11 -1.57 9.91 0.59
C ALA A 11 -0.19 9.25 0.74
N LEU A 12 0.83 9.76 0.04
CA LEU A 12 2.21 9.29 0.08
C LEU A 12 3.01 9.80 1.30
N THR A 13 2.54 10.83 1.99
CA THR A 13 3.22 11.38 3.16
C THR A 13 3.33 10.32 4.27
N SER A 14 4.38 10.42 5.09
CA SER A 14 4.57 9.52 6.23
C SER A 14 3.39 9.56 7.19
N ASP A 15 2.90 10.77 7.47
CA ASP A 15 1.89 11.02 8.49
C ASP A 15 0.52 10.43 8.08
N THR A 16 0.10 10.65 6.84
CA THR A 16 -1.14 10.08 6.31
C THR A 16 -1.07 8.55 6.25
N ARG A 17 0.07 8.00 5.80
CA ARG A 17 0.25 6.55 5.71
C ARG A 17 0.24 5.91 7.11
N GLN A 18 0.90 6.53 8.07
CA GLN A 18 0.92 6.05 9.45
C GLN A 18 -0.47 6.11 10.07
N ALA A 19 -1.18 7.24 9.93
CA ALA A 19 -2.56 7.37 10.40
C ALA A 19 -3.48 6.32 9.77
N PHE A 20 -3.32 6.02 8.48
CA PHE A 20 -4.08 4.96 7.81
C PHE A 20 -3.81 3.59 8.41
N TYR A 21 -2.55 3.18 8.57
CA TYR A 21 -2.22 1.86 9.11
C TYR A 21 -2.54 1.72 10.60
N ASP A 22 -2.46 2.79 11.38
CA ASP A 22 -2.87 2.81 12.79
C ASP A 22 -4.38 2.60 12.95
N GLN A 23 -5.18 3.20 12.05
CA GLN A 23 -6.62 2.99 11.99
C GLN A 23 -6.99 1.59 11.45
N HIS A 24 -6.13 1.00 10.61
CA HIS A 24 -6.37 -0.29 9.95
C HIS A 24 -5.33 -1.35 10.35
N LYS A 25 -5.24 -1.63 11.66
CA LYS A 25 -4.28 -2.61 12.22
C LYS A 25 -4.25 -3.97 11.50
N PRO A 26 -5.39 -4.57 11.09
CA PRO A 26 -5.37 -5.83 10.34
C PRO A 26 -4.65 -5.70 8.99
N ILE A 27 -4.88 -4.59 8.27
CA ILE A 27 -4.21 -4.30 6.99
C ILE A 27 -2.70 -4.12 7.22
N ALA A 28 -2.32 -3.42 8.29
CA ALA A 28 -0.92 -3.26 8.65
C ALA A 28 -0.23 -4.61 8.91
N HIS A 29 -0.89 -5.54 9.62
CA HIS A 29 -0.35 -6.89 9.83
C HIS A 29 -0.22 -7.68 8.52
N VAL A 30 -1.20 -7.58 7.61
CA VAL A 30 -1.11 -8.23 6.29
C VAL A 30 0.05 -7.68 5.48
N MET A 31 0.28 -6.36 5.48
CA MET A 31 1.43 -5.75 4.80
C MET A 31 2.77 -6.23 5.39
N HIS A 32 2.86 -6.37 6.72
CA HIS A 32 4.04 -6.95 7.37
C HIS A 32 4.29 -8.41 6.99
N LEU A 33 3.26 -9.20 6.66
CA LEU A 33 3.46 -10.54 6.13
C LEU A 33 3.89 -10.50 4.66
N MET A 34 3.25 -9.63 3.87
CA MET A 34 3.52 -9.51 2.43
C MET A 34 4.94 -9.05 2.10
N VAL A 35 5.57 -8.22 2.94
CA VAL A 35 6.97 -7.78 2.72
C VAL A 35 7.95 -8.95 2.69
N PHE A 36 7.63 -10.07 3.34
CA PHE A 36 8.43 -11.28 3.27
C PHE A 36 7.91 -12.24 2.20
N LEU A 37 6.59 -12.45 2.14
CA LEU A 37 6.00 -13.45 1.25
C LEU A 37 6.20 -13.12 -0.24
N LEU A 38 6.03 -11.86 -0.66
CA LEU A 38 6.15 -11.49 -2.07
C LEU A 38 7.59 -11.63 -2.59
N PRO A 39 8.62 -11.10 -1.91
CA PRO A 39 10.00 -11.34 -2.33
C PRO A 39 10.38 -12.81 -2.29
N LEU A 40 9.99 -13.57 -1.26
CA LEU A 40 10.30 -15.00 -1.18
C LEU A 40 9.64 -15.80 -2.30
N ALA A 41 8.35 -15.56 -2.56
CA ALA A 41 7.65 -16.17 -3.69
C ALA A 41 8.30 -15.80 -5.02
N GLY A 42 8.70 -14.53 -5.18
CA GLY A 42 9.45 -14.07 -6.34
C GLY A 42 10.76 -14.82 -6.52
N VAL A 43 11.54 -15.02 -5.45
CA VAL A 43 12.77 -15.81 -5.48
C VAL A 43 12.50 -17.25 -5.90
N VAL A 44 11.44 -17.88 -5.38
CA VAL A 44 11.07 -19.26 -5.74
C VAL A 44 10.72 -19.38 -7.23
N VAL A 45 10.00 -18.40 -7.79
CA VAL A 45 9.53 -18.45 -9.20
C VAL A 45 10.63 -18.09 -10.20
N ARG A 46 11.47 -17.09 -9.90
CA ARG A 46 12.39 -16.49 -10.89
C ARG A 46 13.75 -16.09 -10.31
N GLY A 47 14.13 -16.65 -9.17
CA GLY A 47 15.40 -16.34 -8.49
C GLY A 47 15.48 -14.87 -8.06
N MET A 48 16.69 -14.33 -7.97
CA MET A 48 16.92 -12.97 -7.47
C MET A 48 16.09 -11.89 -8.20
N VAL A 49 15.89 -12.02 -9.51
CA VAL A 49 15.07 -11.10 -10.30
C VAL A 49 13.63 -11.09 -9.81
N GLY A 50 13.06 -12.27 -9.55
CA GLY A 50 11.71 -12.35 -9.00
C GLY A 50 11.64 -11.79 -7.58
N GLY A 51 12.67 -11.96 -6.77
CA GLY A 51 12.76 -11.34 -5.44
C GLY A 51 12.71 -9.81 -5.49
N VAL A 52 13.50 -9.20 -6.37
CA VAL A 52 13.50 -7.75 -6.59
C VAL A 52 12.13 -7.28 -7.07
N LEU A 53 11.54 -7.96 -8.06
CA LEU A 53 10.20 -7.62 -8.56
C LEU A 53 9.13 -7.76 -7.47
N GLY A 54 9.20 -8.81 -6.65
CA GLY A 54 8.30 -9.01 -5.51
C GLY A 54 8.41 -7.90 -4.48
N LEU A 55 9.62 -7.43 -4.19
CA LEU A 55 9.83 -6.28 -3.31
C LEU A 55 9.30 -4.99 -3.92
N THR A 56 9.55 -4.74 -5.21
CA THR A 56 9.02 -3.55 -5.90
C THR A 56 7.50 -3.53 -5.90
N LEU A 57 6.86 -4.68 -6.17
CA LEU A 57 5.41 -4.82 -6.11
C LEU A 57 4.87 -4.59 -4.70
N PHE A 58 5.53 -5.15 -3.68
CA PHE A 58 5.17 -4.91 -2.30
C PHE A 58 5.21 -3.40 -1.96
N LEU A 59 6.30 -2.72 -2.30
CA LEU A 59 6.42 -1.28 -2.04
C LEU A 59 5.31 -0.51 -2.76
N LEU A 60 5.03 -0.84 -4.01
CA LEU A 60 3.95 -0.20 -4.76
C LEU A 60 2.60 -0.38 -4.06
N CYS A 61 2.25 -1.60 -3.64
CA CYS A 61 1.03 -1.86 -2.87
C CYS A 61 1.01 -1.10 -1.54
N TYR A 62 2.11 -1.13 -0.79
CA TYR A 62 2.22 -0.49 0.52
C TYR A 62 1.99 1.02 0.48
N TYR A 63 2.49 1.70 -0.56
CA TYR A 63 2.30 3.13 -0.75
C TYR A 63 0.94 3.48 -1.38
N LEU A 64 0.42 2.61 -2.26
CA LEU A 64 -0.87 2.85 -2.92
C LEU A 64 -2.08 2.48 -2.08
N MET A 65 -1.93 1.63 -1.06
CA MET A 65 -3.04 1.17 -0.21
C MET A 65 -3.91 2.32 0.37
N PRO A 66 -3.35 3.36 1.02
CA PRO A 66 -4.17 4.48 1.52
C PRO A 66 -4.87 5.23 0.39
N TYR A 67 -4.19 5.48 -0.72
CA TYR A 67 -4.77 6.16 -1.88
C TYR A 67 -5.94 5.36 -2.48
N ALA A 68 -5.76 4.05 -2.70
CA ALA A 68 -6.79 3.17 -3.21
C ALA A 68 -8.01 3.11 -2.28
N TRP A 69 -7.79 3.10 -0.97
CA TRP A 69 -8.86 3.14 0.02
C TRP A 69 -9.67 4.43 -0.07
N PHE A 70 -9.00 5.59 -0.09
CA PHE A 70 -9.69 6.88 -0.19
C PHE A 70 -10.42 7.04 -1.52
N ALA A 71 -9.79 6.66 -2.64
CA ALA A 71 -10.39 6.73 -3.97
C ALA A 71 -11.61 5.79 -4.11
N LEU A 72 -11.53 4.57 -3.57
CA LEU A 72 -12.64 3.62 -3.59
C LEU A 72 -13.81 4.10 -2.73
N HIS A 73 -13.52 4.65 -1.55
CA HIS A 73 -14.55 5.13 -0.65
C HIS A 73 -15.26 6.39 -1.18
N ASP A 74 -14.54 7.29 -1.86
CA ASP A 74 -15.11 8.46 -2.53
C ASP A 74 -16.07 8.06 -3.66
N SER A 75 -15.68 7.08 -4.49
CA SER A 75 -16.52 6.55 -5.57
C SER A 75 -17.82 5.88 -5.10
N SER A 76 -17.90 5.43 -3.84
CA SER A 76 -19.10 4.79 -3.28
C SER A 76 -20.11 5.77 -2.68
N ARG A 77 -19.77 7.06 -2.62
CA ARG A 77 -20.58 8.13 -2.03
C ARG A 77 -21.21 9.07 -3.06
N MET A 78 -20.99 8.83 -4.35
CA MET A 78 -21.66 9.47 -5.49
C MET A 78 -22.77 8.57 -6.03
#